data_AF-A0A1Q9NHU6-F1
#
_entry.id   AF-A0A1Q9NHU6-F1
#
_cell.length_a   1.000
_cell.length_b   1.000
_cell.length_c   1.000
_cell.angle_alpha   90.00
_cell.angle_beta   90.00
_cell.angle_gamma   90.00
#
_symmetry.space_group_name_H-M   'P 1'
#
loop_
_entity.id
_entity.type
_entity.pdbx_description
1 polymer ?
#
loop_
_entity_poly.entity_id
_entity_poly.type
_entity_poly.pdbx_seq_one_letter_code
_entity_poly.pdbx_strand_id
1 'polypeptide(L)'
;MDEIYKIIIQNNNDNEINLIIKSDETIIYSESISDFDFTLEKKEKDELKWYLEDYREFPYGAEQDRAVRSENIMKEIGGRLFIGIFFNFFNKHSSDLYSDLFEKGLKNTSIIIESDNPFFLNIPWELIHETKLVNEYLSPICYGLFRKGSGEYGTFDNNDVNESLKCYWLFHALKQKMSHSDILQMH
;
A
#
# COMPACT_ATOMS: atom_id res chain seq x y z
N MET A 1 -25.21 -2.47 -8.66
CA MET A 1 -23.97 -1.88 -9.15
C MET A 1 -23.15 -1.72 -7.90
N ASP A 2 -22.01 -2.41 -7.81
CA ASP A 2 -21.22 -2.36 -6.59
C ASP A 2 -20.54 -0.98 -6.51
N GLU A 3 -20.56 -0.36 -5.33
CA GLU A 3 -19.93 0.94 -5.12
C GLU A 3 -18.42 0.85 -5.40
N ILE A 4 -17.88 1.85 -6.10
CA ILE A 4 -16.45 1.95 -6.40
C ILE A 4 -15.85 2.96 -5.44
N TYR A 5 -14.83 2.56 -4.69
CA TYR A 5 -14.15 3.47 -3.78
C TYR A 5 -12.82 3.96 -4.36
N LYS A 6 -12.46 5.20 -4.06
CA LYS A 6 -11.13 5.75 -4.33
C LYS A 6 -10.55 6.32 -3.04
N ILE A 7 -9.42 5.79 -2.60
CA ILE A 7 -8.60 6.36 -1.53
C ILE A 7 -7.49 7.15 -2.20
N ILE A 8 -7.48 8.46 -2.03
CA ILE A 8 -6.48 9.36 -2.59
C ILE A 8 -5.61 9.86 -1.43
N ILE A 9 -4.31 9.64 -1.53
CA ILE A 9 -3.29 10.11 -0.60
C ILE A 9 -2.49 11.17 -1.35
N GLN A 10 -2.78 12.43 -1.08
CA GLN A 10 -2.15 13.55 -1.77
C GLN A 10 -1.12 14.21 -0.88
N ASN A 11 0.09 14.46 -1.39
CA ASN A 11 1.09 15.27 -0.70
C ASN A 11 0.92 16.73 -1.12
N ASN A 12 0.58 17.60 -0.17
CA ASN A 12 0.47 19.04 -0.43
C ASN A 12 1.85 19.71 -0.31
N ASN A 13 2.58 19.33 0.74
CA ASN A 13 3.82 19.95 1.20
C ASN A 13 4.72 18.87 1.84
N ASP A 14 5.98 19.18 2.19
CA ASP A 14 6.96 18.19 2.67
C ASP A 14 6.46 17.24 3.78
N ASN A 15 5.64 17.73 4.73
CA ASN A 15 5.17 16.95 5.89
C ASN A 15 3.64 16.89 6.01
N GLU A 16 2.89 17.22 4.96
CA GLU A 16 1.43 17.24 5.01
C GLU A 16 0.84 16.38 3.90
N ILE A 17 -0.05 15.46 4.30
CA ILE A 17 -0.84 14.68 3.36
C ILE A 17 -2.33 14.96 3.52
N ASN A 18 -3.06 15.00 2.41
CA ASN A 18 -4.51 14.94 2.40
C ASN A 18 -4.94 13.50 2.13
N LEU A 19 -5.71 12.93 3.06
CA LEU A 19 -6.42 11.68 2.85
C LEU A 19 -7.84 12.00 2.39
N ILE A 20 -8.18 11.62 1.15
CA ILE A 20 -9.51 11.81 0.56
C ILE A 20 -10.07 10.43 0.23
N ILE A 21 -11.29 10.15 0.66
CA ILE A 21 -12.02 8.93 0.29
C ILE A 21 -13.25 9.34 -0.49
N LYS A 22 -13.41 8.75 -1.67
CA LYS A 22 -14.59 8.89 -2.52
C LYS A 22 -15.35 7.58 -2.62
N SER A 23 -16.67 7.66 -2.66
CA SER A 23 -17.55 6.62 -3.20
C SER A 23 -18.10 7.13 -4.53
N ASP A 24 -17.83 6.39 -5.60
CA ASP A 24 -17.93 6.80 -6.99
C ASP A 24 -17.16 8.12 -7.23
N GLU A 25 -17.87 9.25 -7.30
CA GLU A 25 -17.27 10.59 -7.43
C GLU A 25 -17.61 11.53 -6.27
N THR A 26 -18.31 11.03 -5.26
CA THR A 26 -18.68 11.80 -4.08
C THR A 26 -17.60 11.66 -3.02
N ILE A 27 -17.04 12.78 -2.56
CA ILE A 27 -16.14 12.81 -1.42
C ILE A 27 -16.94 12.49 -0.16
N ILE A 28 -16.63 11.38 0.49
CA ILE A 28 -17.26 10.93 1.74
C ILE A 28 -16.37 11.20 2.96
N TYR A 29 -15.07 11.39 2.74
CA TYR A 29 -14.12 11.81 3.76
C TYR A 29 -12.97 12.61 3.13
N SER A 30 -12.51 13.63 3.84
CA SER A 30 -11.34 14.41 3.47
C SER A 30 -10.72 14.99 4.73
N GLU A 31 -9.44 14.74 4.96
CA GLU A 31 -8.70 15.30 6.09
C GLU A 31 -7.25 15.59 5.71
N SER A 32 -6.74 16.71 6.22
CA SER A 32 -5.32 17.04 6.20
C SER A 32 -4.64 16.47 7.45
N ILE A 33 -3.60 15.68 7.21
CA ILE A 33 -2.76 15.06 8.24
C ILE A 33 -1.43 15.81 8.21
N SER A 34 -1.23 16.64 9.23
CA SER A 34 0.06 17.29 9.48
C SER A 34 1.08 16.30 10.04
N ASP A 35 2.36 16.65 9.91
CA ASP A 35 3.50 15.90 10.46
C ASP A 35 3.62 14.45 9.95
N PHE A 36 3.15 14.21 8.72
CA PHE A 36 3.44 12.96 8.02
C PHE A 36 4.91 12.95 7.56
N ASP A 37 5.79 12.45 8.42
CA ASP A 37 7.19 12.20 8.12
C ASP A 37 7.43 10.70 8.06
N PHE A 38 7.36 10.13 6.85
CA PHE A 38 7.68 8.73 6.63
C PHE A 38 9.04 8.59 5.96
N THR A 39 9.98 8.01 6.70
CA THR A 39 11.29 7.66 6.19
C THR A 39 11.67 6.23 6.55
N LEU A 40 12.31 5.54 5.61
CA LEU A 40 12.92 4.25 5.87
C LEU A 40 14.30 4.46 6.47
N GLU A 41 14.59 3.77 7.58
CA GLU A 41 15.94 3.73 8.13
C GLU A 41 16.90 3.05 7.15
N LYS A 42 18.19 3.34 7.28
CA LYS A 42 19.20 2.72 6.40
C LYS A 42 19.14 1.20 6.45
N LYS A 43 19.02 0.61 7.65
CA LYS A 43 18.93 -0.85 7.82
C LYS A 43 17.68 -1.43 7.15
N GLU A 44 16.57 -0.72 7.24
CA GLU A 44 15.31 -1.13 6.59
C GLU A 44 15.44 -1.11 5.07
N LYS A 45 16.07 -0.07 4.51
CA LYS A 45 16.37 0.00 3.07
C LYS A 45 17.28 -1.14 2.63
N ASP A 46 18.34 -1.41 3.39
CA ASP A 46 19.31 -2.47 3.08
C ASP A 46 18.63 -3.85 3.14
N GLU A 47 17.76 -4.09 4.11
CA GLU A 47 17.00 -5.35 4.24
C GLU A 47 15.94 -5.51 3.16
N LEU A 48 15.18 -4.45 2.83
CA LEU A 48 14.23 -4.47 1.72
C LEU A 48 14.94 -4.73 0.39
N LYS A 49 16.08 -4.08 0.16
CA LYS A 49 16.88 -4.28 -1.04
C LYS A 49 17.33 -5.73 -1.15
N TRP A 50 17.94 -6.27 -0.09
CA TRP A 50 18.39 -7.66 -0.07
C TRP A 50 17.23 -8.63 -0.33
N TYR A 51 16.08 -8.42 0.32
CA TYR A 51 14.94 -9.32 0.18
C TYR A 51 14.30 -9.28 -1.22
N LEU A 52 14.17 -8.08 -1.80
CA LEU A 52 13.48 -7.88 -3.08
C LEU A 52 14.36 -8.11 -4.30
N GLU A 53 15.66 -7.84 -4.18
CA GLU A 53 16.65 -7.99 -5.26
C GLU A 53 17.42 -9.30 -5.11
N ASP A 54 18.17 -9.48 -4.01
CA ASP A 54 19.14 -10.58 -3.89
C ASP A 54 18.49 -11.93 -3.56
N TYR A 55 17.65 -12.00 -2.53
CA TYR A 55 17.02 -13.26 -2.08
C TYR A 55 16.09 -13.85 -3.15
N ARG A 56 15.48 -12.98 -3.96
CA ARG A 56 14.57 -13.38 -5.03
C ARG A 56 15.27 -14.19 -6.13
N GLU A 57 16.55 -13.91 -6.42
CA GLU A 57 17.27 -14.65 -7.46
C GLU A 57 17.51 -16.10 -7.06
N PHE A 58 17.71 -16.37 -5.76
CA PHE A 58 17.99 -17.72 -5.24
C PHE A 58 17.33 -17.96 -3.87
N PRO A 59 16.02 -18.27 -3.82
CA PRO A 59 15.25 -18.36 -2.57
C PRO A 59 15.43 -19.70 -1.82
N TYR A 60 16.63 -20.27 -1.84
CA TYR A 60 16.91 -21.59 -1.26
C TYR A 60 18.13 -21.57 -0.34
N GLY A 61 18.14 -22.45 0.66
CA GLY A 61 19.31 -22.70 1.50
C GLY A 61 19.31 -21.95 2.84
N ALA A 62 20.49 -21.56 3.31
CA ALA A 62 20.74 -21.11 4.69
C ALA A 62 20.16 -19.71 5.04
N GLU A 63 19.63 -18.99 4.07
CA GLU A 63 19.15 -17.60 4.24
C GLU A 63 17.65 -17.50 4.61
N GLN A 64 16.97 -18.62 4.84
CA GLN A 64 15.55 -18.65 5.23
C GLN A 64 15.27 -17.83 6.49
N ASP A 65 16.14 -17.92 7.50
CA ASP A 65 16.00 -17.14 8.73
C ASP A 65 16.11 -15.63 8.47
N ARG A 66 16.92 -15.24 7.49
CA ARG A 66 17.04 -13.83 7.09
C ARG A 66 15.78 -13.38 6.34
N ALA A 67 15.28 -14.19 5.41
CA ALA A 67 14.04 -13.92 4.71
C ALA A 67 12.88 -13.67 5.69
N VAL A 68 12.66 -14.56 6.66
CA VAL A 68 11.61 -14.39 7.70
C VAL A 68 11.80 -13.07 8.47
N ARG A 69 13.04 -12.68 8.80
CA ARG A 69 13.31 -11.39 9.45
C ARG A 69 12.96 -10.21 8.55
N SER A 70 13.39 -10.23 7.29
CA SER A 70 13.10 -9.15 6.34
C SER A 70 11.59 -9.00 6.09
N GLU A 71 10.83 -10.09 6.13
CA GLU A 71 9.37 -10.07 6.05
C GLU A 71 8.69 -9.41 7.24
N ASN A 72 9.19 -9.68 8.45
CA ASN A 72 8.70 -9.01 9.65
C ASN A 72 8.98 -7.51 9.58
N ILE A 73 10.18 -7.13 9.11
CA ILE A 73 10.53 -5.72 8.85
C ILE A 73 9.56 -5.11 7.84
N MET A 74 9.24 -5.79 6.73
CA MET A 74 8.25 -5.32 5.76
C MET A 74 6.87 -5.08 6.39
N LYS A 75 6.40 -5.98 7.27
CA LYS A 75 5.13 -5.80 7.99
C LYS A 75 5.18 -4.63 8.97
N GLU A 76 6.29 -4.45 9.67
CA GLU A 76 6.49 -3.31 10.59
C GLU A 76 6.48 -1.97 9.84
N ILE A 77 7.22 -1.88 8.72
CA ILE A 77 7.21 -0.75 7.79
C ILE A 77 5.77 -0.48 7.32
N GLY A 78 5.07 -1.53 6.88
CA GLY A 78 3.71 -1.46 6.39
C GLY A 78 2.69 -0.98 7.42
N GLY A 79 2.82 -1.46 8.65
CA GLY A 79 2.00 -1.02 9.78
C GLY A 79 2.26 0.44 10.14
N ARG A 80 3.52 0.90 10.11
CA ARG A 80 3.85 2.33 10.31
C ARG A 80 3.23 3.21 9.22
N LEU A 81 3.31 2.79 7.96
CA LEU A 81 2.63 3.49 6.85
C LEU A 81 1.13 3.57 7.09
N PHE A 82 0.50 2.44 7.38
CA PHE A 82 -0.94 2.36 7.59
C PHE A 82 -1.40 3.27 8.74
N ILE A 83 -0.70 3.25 9.88
CA ILE A 83 -0.99 4.14 11.01
C ILE A 83 -0.82 5.61 10.61
N GLY A 84 0.29 5.96 9.95
CA GLY A 84 0.54 7.35 9.53
C GLY A 84 -0.53 7.93 8.60
N ILE A 85 -1.19 7.08 7.80
CA ILE A 85 -2.23 7.51 6.86
C ILE A 85 -3.62 7.48 7.50
N PHE A 86 -3.97 6.41 8.21
CA PHE A 86 -5.37 6.15 8.57
C PHE A 86 -5.69 6.31 10.07
N PHE A 87 -4.72 6.61 10.93
CA PHE A 87 -4.97 6.73 12.38
C PHE A 87 -6.08 7.73 12.72
N ASN A 88 -6.06 8.92 12.12
CA ASN A 88 -7.09 9.94 12.35
C ASN A 88 -8.46 9.53 11.79
N PHE A 89 -8.47 8.92 10.60
CA PHE A 89 -9.68 8.40 9.98
C PHE A 89 -10.39 7.39 10.92
N PHE A 90 -9.64 6.46 11.54
CA PHE A 90 -10.22 5.50 12.47
C PHE A 90 -10.72 6.10 13.78
N ASN A 91 -10.06 7.15 14.27
CA ASN A 91 -10.50 7.80 15.51
C ASN A 91 -11.79 8.61 15.34
N LYS A 92 -12.08 9.07 14.11
CA LYS A 92 -13.20 9.98 13.82
C LYS A 92 -14.43 9.30 13.24
N HIS A 93 -14.29 8.14 12.61
CA HIS A 93 -15.39 7.46 11.94
C HIS A 93 -15.90 6.24 12.70
N SER A 94 -17.20 5.98 12.53
CA SER A 94 -17.83 4.78 13.08
C SER A 94 -17.23 3.52 12.45
N SER A 95 -17.32 2.41 13.18
CA SER A 95 -16.88 1.09 12.71
C SER A 95 -17.52 0.67 11.38
N ASP A 96 -18.64 1.28 10.99
CA ASP A 96 -19.41 0.91 9.80
C ASP A 96 -18.71 1.35 8.49
N LEU A 97 -18.30 2.63 8.38
CA LEU A 97 -17.56 3.10 7.20
C LEU A 97 -16.22 2.37 7.05
N TYR A 98 -15.61 2.03 8.18
CA TYR A 98 -14.39 1.23 8.22
C TYR A 98 -14.62 -0.20 7.71
N SER A 99 -15.65 -0.89 8.20
CA SER A 99 -16.03 -2.23 7.73
C SER A 99 -16.42 -2.22 6.24
N ASP A 100 -17.20 -1.23 5.80
CA ASP A 100 -17.64 -1.18 4.40
C ASP A 100 -16.46 -0.96 3.44
N LEU A 101 -15.51 -0.09 3.77
CA LEU A 101 -14.32 0.15 2.94
C LEU A 101 -13.33 -1.01 2.96
N PHE A 102 -13.02 -1.58 4.14
CA PHE A 102 -11.94 -2.55 4.30
C PHE A 102 -12.38 -4.03 4.28
N GLU A 103 -13.60 -4.37 4.70
CA GLU A 103 -14.08 -5.76 4.68
C GLU A 103 -14.82 -6.12 3.38
N LYS A 104 -15.60 -5.18 2.83
CA LYS A 104 -16.46 -5.43 1.66
C LYS A 104 -15.95 -4.74 0.40
N GLY A 105 -15.41 -3.54 0.55
CA GLY A 105 -15.12 -2.64 -0.55
C GLY A 105 -13.76 -2.81 -1.23
N LEU A 106 -12.75 -3.41 -0.57
CA LEU A 106 -11.36 -3.36 -1.07
C LEU A 106 -11.20 -3.82 -2.52
N LYS A 107 -11.88 -4.88 -2.95
CA LYS A 107 -11.80 -5.38 -4.33
C LYS A 107 -12.25 -4.36 -5.38
N ASN A 108 -13.07 -3.39 -4.98
CA ASN A 108 -13.56 -2.28 -5.79
C ASN A 108 -12.95 -0.93 -5.34
N THR A 109 -11.89 -0.97 -4.52
CA THR A 109 -11.19 0.21 -4.03
C THR A 109 -9.89 0.43 -4.79
N SER A 110 -9.73 1.59 -5.40
CA SER A 110 -8.44 2.05 -5.92
C SER A 110 -7.71 2.91 -4.90
N ILE A 111 -6.41 2.69 -4.72
CA ILE A 111 -5.53 3.56 -3.94
C ILE A 111 -4.73 4.41 -4.92
N ILE A 112 -4.78 5.73 -4.77
CA ILE A 112 -4.13 6.69 -5.65
C ILE A 112 -3.19 7.55 -4.81
N ILE A 113 -1.90 7.48 -5.11
CA ILE A 113 -0.87 8.33 -4.52
C ILE A 113 -0.65 9.52 -5.47
N GLU A 114 -0.84 10.74 -4.98
CA GLU A 114 -0.74 11.96 -5.77
C GLU A 114 0.29 12.91 -5.17
N SER A 115 1.33 13.23 -5.93
CA SER A 115 2.37 14.15 -5.49
C SER A 115 3.29 14.55 -6.64
N ASP A 116 3.72 15.82 -6.68
CA ASP A 116 4.86 16.25 -7.49
C ASP A 116 6.22 16.01 -6.81
N ASN A 117 6.23 15.55 -5.55
CA ASN A 117 7.45 15.23 -4.82
C ASN A 117 7.92 13.80 -5.15
N PRO A 118 9.07 13.63 -5.84
CA PRO A 118 9.56 12.30 -6.20
C PRO A 118 9.96 11.46 -4.98
N PHE A 119 10.35 12.06 -3.85
CA PHE A 119 10.64 11.30 -2.63
C PHE A 119 9.39 10.68 -2.04
N PHE A 120 8.27 11.42 -2.06
CA PHE A 120 6.97 10.93 -1.61
C PHE A 120 6.46 9.78 -2.50
N LEU A 121 6.58 9.91 -3.83
CA LEU A 121 6.18 8.85 -4.76
C LEU A 121 7.04 7.57 -4.60
N ASN A 122 8.29 7.70 -4.15
CA ASN A 122 9.22 6.59 -3.92
C ASN A 122 9.01 5.87 -2.57
N ILE A 123 8.10 6.33 -1.71
CA ILE A 123 7.68 5.55 -0.55
C ILE A 123 7.11 4.20 -1.03
N PRO A 124 7.40 3.08 -0.34
CA PRO A 124 6.92 1.75 -0.74
C PRO A 124 5.44 1.57 -0.36
N TRP A 125 4.54 2.32 -1.00
CA TRP A 125 3.11 2.32 -0.72
C TRP A 125 2.44 0.95 -0.87
N GLU A 126 3.01 0.04 -1.62
CA GLU A 126 2.56 -1.35 -1.71
C GLU A 126 2.67 -2.10 -0.37
N LEU A 127 3.56 -1.65 0.50
CA LEU A 127 3.73 -2.23 1.82
C LEU A 127 2.66 -1.80 2.81
N ILE A 128 1.73 -0.88 2.47
CA ILE A 128 0.64 -0.53 3.38
C ILE A 128 -0.05 -1.81 3.85
N HIS A 129 0.06 -2.09 5.15
CA HIS A 129 -0.37 -3.33 5.76
C HIS A 129 -1.38 -3.02 6.87
N GLU A 130 -2.61 -3.45 6.65
CA GLU A 130 -3.70 -3.33 7.62
C GLU A 130 -3.58 -4.53 8.58
N THR A 131 -3.41 -4.28 9.87
CA THR A 131 -3.08 -5.32 10.87
C THR A 131 -4.25 -5.77 11.74
N LYS A 132 -5.42 -5.12 11.68
CA LYS A 132 -6.52 -5.34 12.63
C LYS A 132 -7.68 -6.18 12.09
N LEU A 133 -8.13 -5.92 10.86
CA LEU A 133 -9.28 -6.57 10.25
C LEU A 133 -8.86 -7.65 9.26
N VAL A 134 -8.10 -7.27 8.24
CA VAL A 134 -7.72 -8.19 7.16
C VAL A 134 -6.37 -8.82 7.43
N ASN A 135 -5.50 -8.16 8.20
CA ASN A 135 -4.14 -8.63 8.48
C ASN A 135 -3.36 -8.96 7.19
N GLU A 136 -3.47 -8.07 6.21
CA GLU A 136 -2.96 -8.25 4.85
C GLU A 136 -2.40 -6.92 4.30
N TYR A 137 -1.54 -7.04 3.29
CA TYR A 137 -1.15 -5.88 2.49
C TYR A 137 -2.34 -5.41 1.65
N LEU A 138 -2.58 -4.09 1.59
CA LEU A 138 -3.72 -3.55 0.84
C LEU A 138 -3.53 -3.68 -0.67
N SER A 139 -2.30 -3.49 -1.15
CA SER A 139 -1.94 -3.55 -2.57
C SER A 139 -2.45 -4.82 -3.30
N PRO A 140 -2.21 -6.06 -2.81
CA PRO A 140 -2.67 -7.26 -3.51
C PRO A 140 -4.18 -7.49 -3.47
N ILE A 141 -4.91 -6.89 -2.52
CA ILE A 141 -6.34 -7.12 -2.29
C ILE A 141 -7.24 -5.98 -2.77
N CYS A 142 -6.66 -4.80 -3.04
CA CYS A 142 -7.37 -3.68 -3.63
C CYS A 142 -7.55 -3.84 -5.16
N TYR A 143 -8.42 -3.04 -5.77
CA TYR A 143 -8.57 -3.01 -7.22
C TYR A 143 -7.25 -2.64 -7.91
N GLY A 144 -6.54 -1.65 -7.34
CA GLY A 144 -5.22 -1.24 -7.80
C GLY A 144 -4.59 -0.18 -6.91
N LEU A 145 -3.27 -0.03 -7.05
CA LEU A 145 -2.50 1.06 -6.46
C LEU A 145 -1.80 1.82 -7.59
N PHE A 146 -2.05 3.13 -7.65
CA PHE A 146 -1.59 4.02 -8.70
C PHE A 146 -0.78 5.17 -8.11
N ARG A 147 0.17 5.69 -8.88
CA ARG A 147 0.95 6.90 -8.56
C ARG A 147 0.78 7.91 -9.67
N LYS A 148 0.61 9.18 -9.34
CA LYS A 148 0.54 10.28 -10.31
C LYS A 148 1.16 11.57 -9.78
N GLY A 149 1.66 12.40 -10.69
CA GLY A 149 1.98 13.82 -10.41
C GLY A 149 0.70 14.65 -10.30
N SER A 150 0.73 15.74 -9.53
CA SER A 150 -0.43 16.64 -9.35
C SER A 150 -0.76 17.48 -10.61
N GLY A 151 0.05 17.38 -11.67
CA GLY A 151 -0.13 18.11 -12.93
C GLY A 151 -0.99 17.44 -14.02
N GLU A 152 -1.34 16.16 -13.89
CA GLU A 152 -2.12 15.45 -14.91
C GLU A 152 -3.61 15.43 -14.56
N TYR A 153 -4.34 16.44 -15.04
CA TYR A 153 -5.80 16.39 -15.18
C TYR A 153 -6.18 15.46 -16.36
N GLY A 154 -5.82 14.18 -16.24
CA GLY A 154 -6.46 13.11 -16.99
C GLY A 154 -7.59 12.57 -16.14
N THR A 155 -8.83 12.63 -16.64
CA THR A 155 -9.89 11.77 -16.13
C THR A 155 -9.36 10.34 -16.17
N PHE A 156 -9.27 9.66 -15.03
CA PHE A 156 -8.97 8.22 -15.00
C PHE A 156 -10.06 7.51 -15.82
N ASP A 157 -9.77 7.23 -17.09
CA ASP A 157 -10.45 6.17 -17.81
C ASP A 157 -9.84 4.86 -17.32
N ASN A 158 -10.66 3.83 -17.15
CA ASN A 158 -10.24 2.50 -16.69
C ASN A 158 -9.22 1.82 -17.63
N ASN A 159 -8.84 2.49 -18.72
CA ASN A 159 -7.92 2.04 -19.74
C ASN A 159 -6.47 2.55 -19.56
N ASP A 160 -6.20 3.55 -18.69
CA ASP A 160 -4.85 4.12 -18.47
C ASP A 160 -3.98 3.32 -17.49
N VAL A 161 -4.18 2.01 -17.42
CA VAL A 161 -3.47 1.07 -16.52
C VAL A 161 -1.98 0.89 -16.90
N ASN A 162 -1.54 1.45 -18.02
CA ASN A 162 -0.25 1.14 -18.63
C ASN A 162 0.81 2.24 -18.45
N GLU A 163 1.17 2.58 -17.21
CA GLU A 163 2.55 3.03 -16.92
C GLU A 163 3.02 2.86 -15.47
N SER A 164 2.47 1.89 -14.73
CA SER A 164 2.98 1.47 -13.41
C SER A 164 3.96 0.27 -13.52
N LEU A 165 5.00 0.40 -14.35
CA LEU A 165 5.90 -0.72 -14.68
C LEU A 165 7.12 -0.91 -13.75
N LYS A 166 7.12 -0.34 -12.54
CA LYS A 166 8.16 -0.64 -11.53
C LYS A 166 7.70 -1.50 -10.36
N CYS A 167 6.39 -1.59 -10.09
CA CYS A 167 5.87 -2.26 -8.89
C CYS A 167 5.20 -3.60 -9.15
N TYR A 168 5.05 -4.02 -10.41
CA TYR A 168 4.48 -5.32 -10.80
C TYR A 168 5.13 -6.49 -10.05
N TRP A 169 6.40 -6.36 -9.66
CA TRP A 169 7.16 -7.39 -8.96
C TRP A 169 6.89 -7.47 -7.47
N LEU A 170 6.69 -6.35 -6.78
CA LEU A 170 6.30 -6.35 -5.36
C LEU A 170 4.87 -6.89 -5.24
N PHE A 171 3.98 -6.48 -6.16
CA PHE A 171 2.65 -7.06 -6.31
C PHE A 171 2.69 -8.58 -6.55
N HIS A 172 3.56 -9.08 -7.44
CA HIS A 172 3.68 -10.52 -7.71
C HIS A 172 4.35 -11.29 -6.55
N ALA A 173 5.32 -10.70 -5.87
CA ALA A 173 5.95 -11.29 -4.69
C ALA A 173 4.99 -11.39 -3.49
N LEU A 174 4.18 -10.34 -3.26
CA LEU A 174 3.13 -10.33 -2.26
C LEU A 174 2.00 -11.31 -2.61
N LYS A 175 1.58 -11.40 -3.88
CA LYS A 175 0.57 -12.38 -4.33
C LYS A 175 1.05 -13.83 -4.24
N GLN A 176 2.31 -14.13 -4.58
CA GLN A 176 2.86 -15.49 -4.46
C GLN A 176 2.96 -15.98 -3.00
N LYS A 177 2.88 -15.08 -2.02
CA LYS A 177 2.87 -15.43 -0.60
C LYS A 177 1.53 -15.86 -0.02
N MET A 178 0.45 -15.84 -0.80
CA MET A 178 -0.77 -16.56 -0.41
C MET A 178 -0.65 -18.09 -0.51
N SER A 179 0.53 -18.64 -0.80
CA SER A 179 0.76 -20.10 -0.95
C SER A 179 2.09 -20.59 -0.34
N HIS A 180 2.68 -19.90 0.65
CA HIS A 180 3.83 -20.48 1.36
C HIS A 180 3.45 -21.72 2.21
N SER A 181 2.15 -21.92 2.51
CA SER A 181 1.63 -23.16 3.08
C SER A 181 1.63 -24.33 2.09
N ASP A 182 1.56 -24.09 0.78
CA ASP A 182 1.42 -25.17 -0.21
C ASP A 182 2.79 -25.65 -0.71
N ILE A 183 3.81 -24.80 -0.67
CA ILE A 183 5.20 -25.18 -1.00
C ILE A 183 5.77 -26.15 0.05
N LEU A 184 5.29 -26.08 1.30
CA LEU A 184 5.64 -27.05 2.35
C LEU A 184 4.83 -28.35 2.31
N GLN A 185 3.81 -28.46 1.44
CA GLN A 185 3.04 -29.71 1.24
C GLN A 185 3.50 -30.55 0.05
N MET A 186 4.59 -30.17 -0.63
CA MET A 186 5.22 -30.97 -1.70
C MET A 186 6.51 -31.69 -1.24
N HIS A 187 6.56 -32.14 0.02
CA HIS A 187 7.50 -33.16 0.48
C HIS A 187 6.83 -34.18 1.39
#